data_AF-A0A397T1X7-F1
#
_entry.id   AF-A0A397T1X7-F1
#
_cell.length_a   1.000
_cell.length_b   1.000
_cell.length_c   1.000
_cell.angle_alpha   90.00
_cell.angle_beta   90.00
_cell.angle_gamma   90.00
#
_symmetry.space_group_name_H-M   'P 1'
#
loop_
_entity.id
_entity.type
_entity.pdbx_description
1 polymer ?
#
loop_
_entity_poly.entity_id
_entity_poly.type
_entity_poly.pdbx_seq_one_letter_code
_entity_poly.pdbx_strand_id
1 'polypeptide(L)'
;MIRFETLQWIPLKLTLIKKKGFIIINGKGIPIEIHKEGNVWIPELIFGHLLVPSNYGDSEKKVTGGRNGYGAKLTNIYSTEFIVETADL
;
A
#
# COMPACT_ATOMS: atom_id res chain seq x y z
N MET A 1 2.59 -22.92 26.00
CA MET A 1 2.04 -23.44 24.73
C MET A 1 1.42 -22.27 23.99
N ILE A 2 2.15 -21.67 23.05
CA ILE A 2 1.68 -20.50 22.28
C ILE A 2 0.94 -21.06 21.05
N ARG A 3 -0.35 -20.78 20.93
CA ARG A 3 -1.14 -21.09 19.75
C ARG A 3 -0.80 -20.03 18.69
N PHE A 4 -0.14 -20.44 17.62
CA PHE A 4 -0.07 -19.65 16.39
C PHE A 4 -1.42 -19.81 15.70
N GLU A 5 -2.24 -18.77 15.73
CA GLU A 5 -3.42 -18.69 14.88
C GLU A 5 -2.96 -18.77 13.41
N THR A 6 -3.66 -19.58 12.63
CA THR A 6 -3.29 -19.94 11.26
C THR A 6 -3.24 -18.69 10.38
N LEU A 7 -2.05 -18.32 9.92
CA LEU A 7 -1.88 -17.36 8.82
C LEU A 7 -2.61 -17.91 7.59
N GLN A 8 -3.75 -17.31 7.26
CA GLN A 8 -4.48 -17.63 6.05
C GLN A 8 -3.74 -17.03 4.87
N TRP A 9 -3.28 -17.87 3.94
CA TRP A 9 -2.59 -17.43 2.73
C TRP A 9 -3.58 -16.70 1.82
N ILE A 10 -3.35 -15.42 1.59
CA ILE A 10 -4.10 -14.65 0.59
C ILE A 10 -3.29 -14.71 -0.71
N PRO A 11 -3.82 -15.32 -1.79
CA PRO A 11 -3.09 -15.37 -3.06
C PRO A 11 -2.99 -13.97 -3.66
N LEU A 12 -1.76 -13.56 -3.98
CA LEU A 12 -1.50 -12.36 -4.78
C LEU A 12 -1.73 -12.67 -6.26
N LYS A 13 -2.52 -11.84 -6.95
CA LYS A 13 -2.76 -12.01 -8.40
C LYS A 13 -2.02 -10.93 -9.19
N LEU A 14 -1.00 -11.34 -9.93
CA LEU A 14 -0.31 -10.49 -10.90
C LEU A 14 -0.92 -10.72 -12.28
N THR A 15 -1.27 -9.64 -12.99
CA THR A 15 -1.76 -9.73 -14.37
C THR A 15 -0.94 -8.79 -15.26
N LEU A 16 -0.14 -9.39 -16.15
CA LEU A 16 0.64 -8.66 -17.15
C LEU A 16 -0.10 -8.71 -18.48
N ILE A 17 -0.74 -7.60 -18.86
CA ILE A 17 -1.28 -7.43 -20.21
C ILE A 17 -0.20 -6.68 -20.99
N LYS A 18 0.10 -7.12 -22.23
CA LYS A 18 1.22 -6.68 -23.09
C LYS A 18 1.40 -5.15 -23.27
N LYS A 19 0.46 -4.33 -22.79
CA LYS A 19 0.47 -2.85 -22.75
C LYS A 19 -0.01 -2.22 -21.42
N LYS A 20 -0.56 -3.00 -20.48
CA LYS A 20 -1.05 -2.53 -19.17
C LYS A 20 -0.64 -3.54 -18.10
N GLY A 21 0.32 -3.18 -17.25
CA GLY A 21 0.69 -3.99 -16.10
C GLY A 21 -0.23 -3.68 -14.92
N PHE A 22 -0.93 -4.68 -14.40
CA PHE A 22 -1.76 -4.53 -13.20
C PHE A 22 -1.25 -5.44 -12.09
N ILE A 23 -1.13 -4.88 -10.90
CA ILE A 23 -0.89 -5.63 -9.67
C ILE A 23 -2.19 -5.59 -8.88
N ILE A 24 -2.81 -6.74 -8.65
CA ILE A 24 -4.03 -6.86 -7.85
C ILE A 24 -3.65 -7.51 -6.53
N ILE A 25 -3.74 -6.74 -5.46
CA ILE A 25 -3.49 -7.19 -4.09
C ILE A 25 -4.84 -7.45 -3.44
N ASN A 26 -5.07 -8.71 -3.05
CA ASN A 26 -6.24 -9.10 -2.27
C ASN A 26 -5.96 -8.91 -0.77
N GLY A 27 -7.00 -8.71 0.03
CA GLY A 27 -6.90 -8.49 1.48
C GLY A 27 -7.61 -7.22 1.90
N LYS A 28 -7.23 -6.67 3.06
CA LYS A 28 -7.78 -5.38 3.51
C LYS A 28 -7.31 -4.26 2.58
N GLY A 29 -8.26 -3.46 2.10
CA GLY A 29 -8.00 -2.29 1.27
C GLY A 29 -7.31 -1.15 2.02
N ILE A 30 -7.09 -0.05 1.31
CA ILE A 30 -6.55 1.18 1.88
C ILE A 30 -7.74 2.04 2.33
N PRO A 31 -7.73 2.60 3.56
CA PRO A 31 -8.84 3.41 4.06
C PRO A 31 -9.17 4.59 3.14
N ILE A 32 -10.45 4.82 2.88
CA ILE A 32 -10.93 5.93 2.05
C ILE A 32 -11.35 7.07 2.99
N GLU A 33 -10.34 7.72 3.60
CA GLU A 33 -10.53 8.80 4.56
C GLU A 33 -9.62 10.00 4.26
N ILE A 34 -9.97 11.17 4.80
CA ILE A 34 -9.15 12.39 4.71
C ILE A 34 -8.18 12.42 5.90
N HIS A 35 -6.88 12.56 5.63
CA HIS A 35 -5.86 12.73 6.64
C HIS A 35 -6.00 14.10 7.33
N LYS A 36 -6.23 14.10 8.65
CA LYS A 36 -6.58 15.29 9.44
C LYS A 36 -5.58 16.44 9.32
N GLU A 37 -4.28 16.14 9.36
CA GLU A 37 -3.23 17.18 9.33
C GLU A 37 -2.91 17.70 7.92
N GLY A 38 -3.19 16.90 6.89
CA GLY A 38 -2.84 17.21 5.50
C GLY A 38 -4.01 17.66 4.64
N ASN A 39 -5.25 17.44 5.10
CA ASN A 39 -6.49 17.65 4.36
C ASN A 39 -6.44 17.03 2.94
N VAL A 40 -5.84 15.85 2.84
CA VAL A 40 -5.72 15.06 1.60
C VAL A 40 -6.21 13.64 1.85
N TRP A 41 -6.66 12.97 0.80
CA TRP A 41 -7.08 11.57 0.90
C TRP A 41 -5.91 10.66 1.25
N ILE A 42 -6.13 9.67 2.12
CA ILE A 42 -5.10 8.68 2.50
C ILE A 42 -4.51 7.97 1.27
N PRO A 43 -5.29 7.50 0.27
CA PRO A 43 -4.72 6.93 -0.96
C PRO A 43 -3.79 7.89 -1.69
N GLU A 44 -4.20 9.15 -1.86
CA GLU A 44 -3.37 10.19 -2.49
C GLU A 44 -2.06 10.40 -1.71
N LEU A 45 -2.16 10.51 -0.40
CA LEU A 45 -1.01 10.70 0.48
C LEU A 45 0.01 9.55 0.37
N ILE A 46 -0.47 8.30 0.36
CA ILE A 46 0.37 7.10 0.28
C ILE A 46 1.07 6.98 -1.09
N PHE A 47 0.39 7.30 -2.20
CA PHE A 47 0.92 7.06 -3.54
C PHE A 47 1.50 8.30 -4.26
N GLY A 48 1.14 9.51 -3.81
CA GLY A 48 1.48 10.77 -4.48
C GLY A 48 2.55 11.62 -3.78
N HIS A 49 2.69 11.53 -2.45
CA HIS A 49 3.55 12.47 -1.70
C HIS A 49 4.83 11.80 -1.20
N LEU A 50 6.00 12.20 -1.70
CA LEU A 50 7.29 11.70 -1.17
C LEU A 50 7.41 11.95 0.34
N LEU A 51 8.22 11.12 1.01
CA LEU A 51 8.52 11.28 2.45
C LEU A 51 7.28 11.22 3.36
N VAL A 52 6.18 10.62 2.90
CA VAL A 52 5.05 10.25 3.76
C VAL A 52 5.15 8.77 4.09
N PRO A 53 5.71 8.42 5.25
CA PRO A 53 5.81 7.05 5.66
C PRO A 53 4.54 6.64 6.41
N SER A 54 3.95 5.51 6.02
CA SER A 54 2.93 4.82 6.84
C SER A 54 3.53 4.16 8.11
N ASN A 55 4.83 4.38 8.37
CA ASN A 55 5.64 3.48 9.19
C ASN A 55 6.54 4.14 10.25
N TYR A 56 6.44 5.46 10.51
CA TYR A 56 7.18 6.06 11.64
C TYR A 56 6.33 5.98 12.89
N GLY A 57 6.57 4.92 13.63
CA GLY A 57 5.97 4.60 14.91
C GLY A 57 6.79 3.45 15.49
N ASP A 58 8.00 3.78 15.96
CA ASP A 58 9.02 2.83 16.41
C ASP A 58 8.63 2.05 17.68
N SER A 59 7.42 2.27 18.21
CA SER A 59 6.89 1.55 19.37
C SER A 59 6.46 0.12 19.05
N GLU A 60 6.21 -0.23 17.79
CA GLU A 60 5.82 -1.58 17.39
C GLU A 60 6.89 -2.26 16.52
N LYS A 61 7.35 -3.44 16.95
CA LYS A 61 8.21 -4.30 16.13
C LYS A 61 7.41 -4.82 14.94
N LYS A 62 7.64 -4.23 13.77
CA LYS A 62 7.02 -4.66 12.51
C LYS A 62 7.95 -5.65 11.78
N VAL A 63 7.36 -6.71 11.21
CA VAL A 63 8.04 -7.71 10.37
C VAL A 63 7.79 -7.47 8.86
N THR A 64 7.46 -6.25 8.48
CA THR A 64 7.15 -5.86 7.09
C THR A 64 8.41 -5.53 6.29
N GLY A 65 8.38 -5.79 4.98
CA GLY A 65 9.50 -5.45 4.08
C GLY A 65 9.65 -3.95 3.78
N GLY A 66 8.56 -3.18 3.83
CA GLY A 66 8.58 -1.73 3.57
C GLY A 66 9.22 -0.93 4.70
N ARG A 67 10.25 -0.14 4.39
CA ARG A 67 11.00 0.67 5.38
C ARG A 67 10.83 2.18 5.17
N ASN A 68 11.08 2.64 3.95
CA ASN A 68 11.33 4.06 3.68
C ASN A 68 10.16 4.79 2.99
N GLY A 69 9.05 4.10 2.71
CA GLY A 69 7.88 4.72 2.06
C GLY A 69 8.07 5.12 0.58
N TYR A 70 9.13 4.66 -0.10
CA TYR A 70 9.39 5.06 -1.49
C TYR A 70 8.80 4.14 -2.56
N GLY A 71 8.65 2.84 -2.30
CA GLY A 71 8.44 1.83 -3.35
C GLY A 71 7.34 2.19 -4.36
N ALA A 72 6.11 2.36 -3.90
CA ALA A 72 4.99 2.68 -4.77
C ALA A 72 5.09 4.08 -5.42
N LYS A 73 5.70 5.04 -4.73
CA LYS A 73 5.90 6.40 -5.24
C LYS A 73 6.94 6.44 -6.35
N LEU A 74 8.01 5.64 -6.24
CA LEU A 74 8.98 5.47 -7.31
C LEU A 74 8.34 4.80 -8.53
N THR A 75 7.46 3.80 -8.33
CA THR A 75 6.68 3.24 -9.43
C THR A 75 5.85 4.31 -10.14
N ASN A 76 5.19 5.19 -9.38
CA ASN A 76 4.45 6.33 -9.95
C ASN A 76 5.38 7.27 -10.74
N ILE A 77 6.49 7.73 -10.15
CA ILE A 77 7.46 8.65 -10.78
C ILE A 77 8.00 8.12 -12.12
N TYR A 78 8.26 6.81 -12.21
CA TYR A 78 8.79 6.19 -13.43
C TYR A 78 7.70 5.71 -14.41
N SER A 79 6.43 6.02 -14.16
CA SER A 79 5.30 5.65 -15.01
C SER A 79 4.78 6.83 -15.81
N THR A 80 4.29 6.58 -17.02
CA THR A 80 3.52 7.59 -17.79
C THR A 80 2.10 7.75 -17.26
N GLU A 81 1.55 6.70 -16.64
CA GLU A 81 0.24 6.66 -16.00
C GLU A 81 0.32 5.69 -14.81
N PHE A 82 -0.20 6.11 -13.65
CA PHE A 82 -0.25 5.30 -12.43
C PHE A 82 -1.64 5.43 -11.81
N ILE A 83 -2.40 4.33 -11.85
CA ILE A 83 -3.79 4.29 -11.36
C ILE A 83 -3.84 3.40 -10.13
N VAL A 84 -4.45 3.92 -9.07
CA VAL A 84 -4.74 3.17 -7.84
C VAL A 84 -6.25 3.06 -7.70
N GLU A 85 -6.73 1.83 -7.55
CA GLU A 85 -8.12 1.52 -7.23
C GLU A 85 -8.14 0.77 -5.90
N THR A 86 -9.00 1.21 -4.98
CA THR A 86 -9.18 0.56 -3.68
C THR A 86 -10.64 0.66 -3.27
N ALA A 87 -11.08 -0.31 -2.49
CA ALA A 87 -12.38 -0.32 -1.85
C ALA A 87 -12.17 -0.42 -0.34
N ASP A 88 -12.95 0.35 0.41
CA ASP A 88 -13.04 0.17 1.85
C ASP A 88 -13.95 -1.03 2.18
N LEU A 89 -13.86 -1.52 3.42
CA LEU A 89 -14.74 -2.57 3.95
C LEU A 89 -16.05 -1.99 4.49
#